data_AF-A0A9W9Y6S7-F1
#
_entry.id   AF-A0A9W9Y6S7-F1
#
_cell.length_a   1.000
_cell.length_b   1.000
_cell.length_c   1.000
_cell.angle_alpha   90.00
_cell.angle_beta   90.00
_cell.angle_gamma   90.00
#
_symmetry.space_group_name_H-M   'P 1'
#
loop_
_entity.id
_entity.type
_entity.pdbx_description
1 polymer ?
#
loop_
_entity_poly.entity_id
_entity_poly.type
_entity_poly.pdbx_seq_one_letter_code
_entity_poly.pdbx_strand_id
1 'polypeptide(L)'
;MRKVIRPVDPVNTDASITTQHTKGRRYHKLQRLRRKRAHFRETHRSSPPEYLDPINLSTLNLDENQQKLLRKGPSFCPARKDINWQEVHDDIEAFEARLRTAVFFLEKEAAESNDNTEIQSHLPRVPRKKKWKPPTSKFPELELFLSNVRKDMLNPQNIRNVKDNLAK
;
A
#
# COMPACT_ATOMS: atom_id res chain seq x y z
N MET A 1 36.47 5.64 -53.23
CA MET A 1 35.13 6.10 -53.66
C MET A 1 34.37 6.61 -52.44
N ARG A 2 34.23 7.93 -52.26
CA ARG A 2 33.54 8.57 -51.12
C ARG A 2 32.09 8.86 -51.53
N LYS A 3 31.11 8.34 -50.79
CA LYS A 3 29.69 8.64 -51.00
C LYS A 3 29.34 9.93 -50.25
N VAL A 4 28.88 10.92 -51.01
CA VAL A 4 28.36 12.20 -50.50
C VAL A 4 26.89 11.99 -50.14
N ILE A 5 26.53 12.19 -48.88
CA ILE A 5 25.13 12.19 -48.42
C ILE A 5 24.70 13.65 -48.31
N ARG A 6 23.62 14.02 -49.03
CA ARG A 6 23.00 15.36 -48.93
C ARG A 6 22.02 15.39 -47.74
N PRO A 7 21.87 16.54 -47.05
CA PRO A 7 20.90 16.68 -45.96
C PRO A 7 19.47 16.76 -46.51
N VAL A 8 18.52 16.20 -45.76
CA VAL A 8 17.07 16.26 -46.02
C VAL A 8 16.49 17.40 -45.20
N ASP A 9 15.77 18.32 -45.85
CA ASP A 9 15.08 19.45 -45.23
C ASP A 9 13.87 19.01 -44.39
N PRO A 10 13.51 19.74 -43.31
CA PRO A 10 12.36 19.41 -42.49
C PRO A 10 11.03 19.83 -43.14
N VAL A 11 10.10 18.88 -43.27
CA VAL A 11 8.72 19.14 -43.70
C VAL A 11 7.94 19.73 -42.54
N ASN A 12 7.59 21.02 -42.65
CA ASN A 12 6.57 21.69 -41.86
C ASN A 12 5.21 21.02 -42.08
N THR A 13 4.56 20.57 -41.00
CA THR A 13 3.14 20.19 -41.00
C THR A 13 2.44 21.01 -39.93
N ASP A 14 1.92 22.17 -40.36
CA ASP A 14 0.94 22.95 -39.60
C ASP A 14 -0.39 22.19 -39.58
N ALA A 15 -0.54 21.28 -38.63
CA ALA A 15 -1.82 20.65 -38.32
C ALA A 15 -2.53 21.47 -37.24
N SER A 16 -3.50 22.28 -37.66
CA SER A 16 -4.45 22.99 -36.82
C SER A 16 -5.34 22.01 -36.05
N ILE A 17 -5.05 21.83 -34.76
CA ILE A 17 -5.82 20.97 -33.85
C ILE A 17 -7.14 21.67 -33.50
N THR A 18 -8.23 21.23 -34.12
CA THR A 18 -9.59 21.64 -33.77
C THR A 18 -10.00 21.03 -32.43
N THR A 19 -10.08 21.87 -31.39
CA THR A 19 -10.46 21.48 -30.03
C THR A 19 -11.98 21.28 -29.93
N GLN A 20 -12.45 20.05 -30.09
CA GLN A 20 -13.87 19.72 -29.84
C GLN A 20 -14.14 19.68 -28.32
N HIS A 21 -14.99 20.60 -27.85
CA HIS A 21 -15.39 20.72 -26.46
C HIS A 21 -16.22 19.50 -25.99
N THR A 22 -15.65 18.70 -25.09
CA THR A 22 -16.25 17.50 -24.48
C THR A 22 -17.30 17.84 -23.41
N LYS A 23 -18.51 18.24 -23.82
CA LYS A 23 -19.62 18.57 -22.90
C LYS A 23 -20.34 17.36 -22.27
N GLY A 24 -19.92 16.10 -22.53
CA GLY A 24 -20.58 14.89 -22.01
C GLY A 24 -19.99 14.28 -20.72
N ARG A 25 -18.82 14.73 -20.24
CA ARG A 25 -18.07 14.01 -19.19
C ARG A 25 -18.54 14.23 -17.74
N ARG A 26 -19.41 15.21 -17.48
CA ARG A 26 -19.79 15.58 -16.10
C ARG A 26 -20.79 14.60 -15.47
N TYR A 27 -21.73 14.06 -16.25
CA TYR A 27 -22.82 13.24 -15.72
C TYR A 27 -22.35 11.87 -15.21
N HIS A 28 -21.37 11.26 -15.89
CA HIS A 28 -20.83 9.96 -15.50
C HIS A 28 -19.95 10.00 -14.23
N LYS A 29 -19.33 11.15 -13.91
CA LYS A 29 -18.54 11.29 -12.68
C LYS A 29 -19.42 11.19 -11.43
N LEU A 30 -20.58 11.82 -11.43
CA LEU A 30 -21.51 11.79 -10.30
C LEU A 30 -22.09 10.39 -10.08
N GLN A 31 -22.46 9.69 -11.15
CA GLN A 31 -22.90 8.29 -11.05
C GLN A 31 -21.79 7.37 -10.52
N ARG A 32 -20.55 7.53 -10.99
CA ARG A 32 -19.41 6.75 -10.49
C ARG A 32 -19.14 7.00 -9.00
N LEU A 33 -19.21 8.26 -8.55
CA LEU A 33 -19.06 8.61 -7.12
C LEU A 33 -20.19 8.03 -6.27
N ARG A 34 -21.44 8.06 -6.77
CA ARG A 34 -22.59 7.44 -6.10
C ARG A 34 -22.41 5.94 -5.93
N ARG A 35 -22.01 5.22 -6.99
CA ARG A 35 -21.74 3.77 -6.93
C ARG A 35 -20.62 3.44 -5.93
N LYS A 36 -19.54 4.22 -5.94
CA LYS A 36 -18.42 4.05 -4.99
C LYS A 36 -18.86 4.25 -3.53
N ARG A 37 -19.71 5.25 -3.26
CA ARG A 37 -20.28 5.50 -1.92
C ARG A 37 -21.25 4.40 -1.47
N ALA A 38 -22.05 3.86 -2.39
CA ALA A 38 -22.96 2.76 -2.10
C ALA A 38 -22.20 1.50 -1.66
N HIS A 39 -21.18 1.12 -2.44
CA HIS A 39 -20.33 -0.03 -2.11
C HIS A 39 -19.62 0.13 -0.76
N PHE A 40 -19.10 1.33 -0.46
CA PHE A 40 -18.46 1.60 0.83
C PHE A 40 -19.43 1.45 2.01
N ARG A 41 -20.68 1.90 1.85
CA ARG A 41 -21.73 1.73 2.87
C ARG A 41 -22.12 0.27 3.09
N GLU A 42 -22.05 -0.54 2.03
CA GLU A 42 -22.39 -1.97 2.08
C GLU A 42 -21.27 -2.80 2.71
N THR A 43 -20.01 -2.50 2.41
CA THR A 43 -18.86 -3.19 3.03
C THR A 43 -18.65 -2.85 4.51
N HIS A 44 -19.12 -1.68 4.96
CA HIS A 44 -19.03 -1.25 6.37
C HIS A 44 -20.32 -1.47 7.17
N ARG A 45 -21.24 -2.33 6.70
CA ARG A 45 -22.42 -2.77 7.45
C ARG A 45 -22.14 -3.89 8.47
N SER A 46 -20.92 -3.99 8.98
CA SER A 46 -20.61 -4.90 10.09
C SER A 46 -21.07 -4.27 11.41
N SER A 47 -22.16 -4.82 11.96
CA SER A 47 -22.82 -4.50 13.23
C SER A 47 -23.27 -3.03 13.42
N PRO A 48 -24.45 -2.78 14.02
CA PRO A 48 -24.75 -1.45 14.55
C PRO A 48 -23.59 -1.07 15.49
N PRO A 49 -23.02 0.15 15.38
CA PRO A 49 -22.07 0.59 16.39
C PRO A 49 -22.76 0.46 17.75
N GLU A 50 -22.05 -0.13 18.72
CA GLU A 50 -22.42 -0.04 20.14
C GLU A 50 -22.90 1.37 20.42
N TYR A 51 -24.07 1.49 21.06
CA TYR A 51 -24.79 2.73 21.29
C TYR A 51 -23.85 3.86 21.73
N LEU A 52 -23.42 4.71 20.79
CA LEU A 52 -22.56 5.84 21.08
C LEU A 52 -23.47 6.94 21.60
N ASP A 53 -23.52 7.10 22.93
CA ASP A 53 -24.16 8.26 23.54
C ASP A 53 -23.42 9.53 23.08
N PRO A 54 -24.06 10.43 22.31
CA PRO A 54 -23.41 11.64 21.87
C PRO A 54 -23.11 12.50 23.10
N ILE A 55 -21.81 12.73 23.35
CA ILE A 55 -21.35 13.56 24.46
C ILE A 55 -21.79 15.00 24.17
N ASN A 56 -22.66 15.54 25.02
CA ASN A 56 -23.05 16.94 24.94
C ASN A 56 -21.96 17.84 25.53
N LEU A 57 -21.28 18.59 24.67
CA LEU A 57 -20.21 19.50 25.07
C LEU A 57 -20.70 20.92 25.39
N SER A 58 -22.00 21.23 25.21
CA SER A 58 -22.52 22.59 25.42
C SER A 58 -22.53 23.04 26.88
N THR A 59 -22.49 22.09 27.81
CA THR A 59 -22.45 22.33 29.26
C THR A 59 -21.03 22.47 29.81
N LEU A 60 -20.00 22.23 28.99
CA LEU A 60 -18.60 22.29 29.38
C LEU A 60 -17.99 23.62 28.96
N ASN A 61 -17.27 24.27 29.87
CA ASN A 61 -16.45 25.44 29.53
C ASN A 61 -15.18 24.96 28.80
N LEU A 62 -15.21 25.04 27.48
CA LEU A 62 -14.11 24.61 26.62
C LEU A 62 -13.10 25.74 26.41
N ASP A 63 -11.82 25.42 26.61
CA ASP A 63 -10.70 26.31 26.28
C ASP A 63 -10.65 26.59 24.77
N GLU A 64 -10.04 27.72 24.37
CA GLU A 64 -9.94 28.15 22.97
C GLU A 64 -9.26 27.07 22.11
N ASN A 65 -8.25 26.40 22.67
CA ASN A 65 -7.55 25.29 22.01
C ASN A 65 -8.47 24.09 21.78
N GLN A 66 -9.32 23.76 22.76
CA GLN A 66 -10.27 22.65 22.67
C GLN A 66 -11.35 22.94 21.63
N GLN A 67 -11.88 24.17 21.60
CA GLN A 67 -12.83 24.59 20.58
C GLN A 67 -12.21 24.53 19.18
N LYS A 68 -10.97 24.98 19.02
CA LYS A 68 -10.23 24.92 17.75
C LYS A 68 -10.00 23.49 17.29
N LEU A 69 -9.71 22.57 18.21
CA LEU A 69 -9.55 21.15 17.94
C LEU A 69 -10.86 20.51 17.47
N LEU A 70 -11.96 20.74 18.19
CA LEU A 70 -13.29 20.20 17.86
C LEU A 70 -13.80 20.72 16.51
N ARG A 71 -13.47 21.97 16.14
CA ARG A 71 -13.78 22.54 14.81
C ARG A 71 -13.09 21.83 13.64
N LYS A 72 -11.99 21.11 13.88
CA LYS A 72 -11.30 20.32 12.83
C LYS A 72 -12.08 19.06 12.46
N GLY A 73 -13.04 18.64 13.30
CA GLY A 73 -13.95 17.52 13.05
C GLY A 73 -13.25 16.15 13.00
N PRO A 74 -13.97 15.09 12.63
CA PRO A 74 -13.46 13.71 12.60
C PRO A 74 -12.31 13.46 11.61
N SER A 75 -12.05 14.42 10.71
CA SER A 75 -10.86 14.40 9.84
C SER A 75 -9.57 14.75 10.56
N PHE A 76 -9.64 15.15 11.83
CA PHE A 76 -8.49 15.41 12.67
C PHE A 76 -7.83 14.09 13.09
N CYS A 77 -6.88 13.64 12.28
CA CYS A 77 -5.96 12.59 12.65
C CYS A 77 -4.55 13.20 12.70
N PRO A 78 -3.91 13.26 13.88
CA PRO A 78 -2.51 13.62 13.99
C PRO A 78 -1.69 12.66 13.12
N ALA A 79 -1.02 13.21 12.09
CA ALA A 79 -0.05 12.43 11.35
C ALA A 79 1.19 12.30 12.22
N ARG A 80 1.75 11.08 12.32
CA ARG A 80 3.06 10.90 12.96
C ARG A 80 4.09 11.66 12.13
N LYS A 81 4.79 12.61 12.77
CA LYS A 81 5.81 13.45 12.12
C LYS A 81 7.02 12.62 11.69
N ASP A 82 7.41 11.69 12.56
CA ASP A 82 8.63 10.90 12.36
C ASP A 82 8.26 9.42 12.22
N ILE A 83 8.70 8.83 11.11
CA ILE A 83 8.63 7.40 10.86
C ILE A 83 9.92 6.80 11.39
N ASN A 84 9.82 5.78 12.25
CA ASN A 84 10.97 5.01 12.71
C ASN A 84 11.46 4.08 11.60
N TRP A 85 12.37 4.57 10.76
CA TRP A 85 12.90 3.83 9.61
C TRP A 85 13.61 2.54 10.00
N GLN A 86 14.19 2.47 11.20
CA GLN A 86 14.82 1.25 11.69
C GLN A 86 13.80 0.14 11.88
N GLU A 87 12.69 0.44 12.55
CA GLU A 87 11.59 -0.50 12.77
C GLU A 87 10.95 -0.94 11.45
N VAL A 88 10.79 -0.02 10.49
CA VAL A 88 10.35 -0.36 9.13
C VAL A 88 11.31 -1.36 8.46
N HIS A 89 12.62 -1.15 8.58
CA HIS A 89 13.61 -2.08 8.04
C HIS A 89 13.53 -3.46 8.69
N ASP A 90 13.42 -3.50 10.02
CA ASP A 90 13.31 -4.75 10.79
C ASP A 90 12.02 -5.51 10.43
N ASP A 91 10.91 -4.81 10.25
CA ASP A 91 9.62 -5.36 9.84
C ASP A 91 9.66 -5.95 8.42
N ILE A 92 10.31 -5.25 7.48
CA ILE A 92 10.52 -5.75 6.11
C ILE A 92 11.37 -7.03 6.16
N GLU A 93 12.44 -7.06 6.95
CA GLU A 93 13.27 -8.26 7.09
C GLU A 93 12.48 -9.43 7.70
N ALA A 94 11.69 -9.19 8.73
CA ALA A 94 10.82 -10.19 9.33
C ALA A 94 9.76 -10.71 8.34
N PHE A 95 9.21 -9.83 7.49
CA PHE A 95 8.30 -10.20 6.42
C PHE A 95 8.97 -11.10 5.37
N GLU A 96 10.14 -10.71 4.85
CA GLU A 96 10.92 -11.51 3.90
C GLU A 96 11.24 -12.90 4.50
N ALA A 97 11.68 -12.94 5.76
CA ALA A 97 12.01 -14.19 6.44
C ALA A 97 10.78 -15.10 6.59
N ARG A 98 9.60 -14.57 6.93
CA ARG A 98 8.36 -15.36 7.01
C ARG A 98 8.03 -16.02 5.67
N LEU A 99 8.09 -15.26 4.57
CA LEU A 99 7.78 -15.78 3.24
C LEU A 99 8.80 -16.83 2.79
N ARG A 100 10.10 -16.55 2.92
CA ARG A 100 11.15 -17.53 2.58
C ARG A 100 11.04 -18.79 3.43
N THR A 101 10.67 -18.67 4.70
CA THR A 101 10.47 -19.82 5.59
C THR A 101 9.27 -20.67 5.17
N ALA A 102 8.15 -20.04 4.82
CA ALA A 102 6.97 -20.75 4.34
C ALA A 102 7.29 -21.57 3.07
N VAL A 103 8.02 -20.96 2.13
CA VAL A 103 8.43 -21.63 0.88
C VAL A 103 9.46 -22.73 1.12
N PHE A 104 10.43 -22.50 2.00
CA PHE A 104 11.44 -23.51 2.37
C PHE A 104 10.81 -24.79 2.94
N PHE A 105 9.78 -24.65 3.78
CA PHE A 105 9.10 -25.83 4.33
C PHE A 105 8.12 -26.48 3.35
N LEU A 106 7.46 -25.71 2.48
CA LEU A 106 6.66 -26.28 1.39
C LEU A 106 7.51 -27.18 0.47
N GLU A 107 8.74 -26.76 0.16
CA GLU A 107 9.67 -27.56 -0.63
C GLU A 107 10.10 -28.84 0.10
N LYS A 108 10.37 -28.74 1.40
CA LYS A 108 10.77 -29.88 2.23
C LYS A 108 9.69 -30.97 2.21
N GLU A 109 8.42 -30.58 2.38
CA GLU A 109 7.29 -31.52 2.35
C GLU A 109 7.14 -32.19 0.97
N ALA A 110 7.33 -31.44 -0.13
CA ALA A 110 7.26 -31.98 -1.49
C ALA A 110 8.45 -32.90 -1.86
N ALA A 111 9.63 -32.64 -1.30
CA ALA A 111 10.82 -33.47 -1.50
C ALA A 111 10.75 -34.77 -0.68
N GLU A 112 10.25 -34.72 0.56
CA GLU A 112 10.11 -35.87 1.46
C GLU A 112 8.94 -36.78 1.07
N SER A 113 7.94 -36.30 0.33
CA SER A 113 6.79 -37.09 -0.14
C SER A 113 7.09 -38.13 -1.25
N ASN A 114 8.34 -38.24 -1.71
CA ASN A 114 8.75 -39.27 -2.69
C ASN A 114 9.27 -40.57 -2.05
N ASP A 115 9.39 -40.63 -0.72
CA ASP A 115 9.62 -41.87 0.03
C ASP A 115 8.43 -42.12 0.96
N ASN A 116 7.92 -43.35 0.93
CA ASN A 116 6.62 -43.72 1.49
C ASN A 116 6.43 -43.40 2.98
N THR A 117 5.15 -43.14 3.30
CA THR A 117 4.41 -43.40 4.56
C THR A 117 4.39 -42.33 5.67
N GLU A 118 3.16 -42.16 6.17
CA GLU A 118 2.71 -41.46 7.38
C GLU A 118 2.51 -39.94 7.33
N ILE A 119 1.22 -39.62 7.21
CA ILE A 119 0.59 -38.35 7.57
C ILE A 119 0.90 -38.06 9.05
N GLN A 120 2.00 -37.36 9.33
CA GLN A 120 2.23 -36.79 10.67
C GLN A 120 1.78 -35.33 10.66
N SER A 121 0.59 -35.10 11.20
CA SER A 121 0.05 -33.79 11.57
C SER A 121 0.97 -33.09 12.57
N HIS A 122 1.99 -32.40 12.08
CA HIS A 122 2.73 -31.46 12.89
C HIS A 122 3.36 -30.42 11.97
N LEU A 123 3.00 -29.17 12.22
CA LEU A 123 3.66 -28.01 11.64
C LEU A 123 5.18 -28.20 11.70
N PRO A 124 5.93 -27.75 10.68
CA PRO A 124 7.36 -27.98 10.60
C PRO A 124 8.07 -27.50 11.87
N ARG A 125 8.89 -28.38 12.46
CA ARG A 125 9.68 -28.07 13.65
C ARG A 125 10.70 -26.98 13.31
N VAL A 126 10.36 -25.72 13.58
CA VAL A 126 11.25 -24.58 13.40
C VAL A 126 12.52 -24.79 14.23
N PRO A 127 13.73 -24.71 13.63
CA PRO A 127 14.97 -24.85 14.37
C PRO A 127 15.06 -23.79 15.46
N ARG A 128 15.23 -24.20 16.73
CA ARG A 128 15.29 -23.34 17.94
C ARG A 128 16.45 -22.33 17.99
N LYS A 129 17.24 -22.19 16.91
CA LYS A 129 18.35 -21.23 16.88
C LYS A 129 17.77 -19.83 16.67
N LYS A 130 17.93 -18.95 17.65
CA LYS A 130 17.54 -17.52 17.61
C LYS A 130 18.13 -16.71 16.44
N LYS A 131 19.02 -17.30 15.62
CA LYS A 131 19.70 -16.68 14.48
C LYS A 131 19.43 -17.39 13.15
N TRP A 132 18.56 -18.40 13.13
CA TRP A 132 18.28 -19.08 11.87
C TRP A 132 17.51 -18.13 10.96
N LYS A 133 18.10 -17.82 9.80
CA LYS A 133 17.44 -17.09 8.71
C LYS A 133 17.22 -18.08 7.58
N PRO A 134 16.05 -18.10 6.96
CA PRO A 134 15.81 -18.95 5.81
C PRO A 134 16.74 -18.54 4.66
N PRO A 135 17.26 -19.51 3.89
CA PRO A 135 18.08 -19.22 2.73
C PRO A 135 17.26 -18.49 1.66
N THR A 136 17.95 -17.89 0.69
CA THR A 136 17.32 -17.34 -0.52
C THR A 136 16.52 -18.45 -1.22
N SER A 137 15.31 -18.12 -1.61
CA SER A 137 14.42 -19.05 -2.29
C SER A 137 14.98 -19.45 -3.65
N LYS A 138 14.70 -20.69 -4.08
CA LYS A 138 14.98 -21.15 -5.45
C LYS A 138 14.04 -20.51 -6.47
N PHE A 139 12.90 -19.99 -6.03
CA PHE A 139 11.89 -19.36 -6.88
C PHE A 139 12.25 -17.90 -7.17
N PRO A 140 12.68 -17.57 -8.39
CA PRO A 140 13.09 -16.21 -8.75
C PRO A 140 11.91 -15.23 -8.66
N GLU A 141 10.67 -15.69 -8.82
CA GLU A 141 9.46 -14.87 -8.75
C GLU A 141 9.26 -14.33 -7.32
N LEU A 142 9.52 -15.15 -6.31
CA LEU A 142 9.42 -14.73 -4.91
C LEU A 142 10.47 -13.66 -4.61
N GLU A 143 11.74 -13.90 -4.98
CA GLU A 143 12.82 -12.95 -4.71
C GLU A 143 12.62 -11.63 -5.49
N LEU A 144 12.10 -11.70 -6.72
CA LEU A 144 11.71 -10.53 -7.49
C LEU A 144 10.60 -9.75 -6.77
N PHE A 145 9.54 -10.42 -6.31
CA PHE A 145 8.46 -9.82 -5.54
C PHE A 145 8.98 -9.14 -4.26
N LEU A 146 9.77 -9.84 -3.44
CA LEU A 146 10.37 -9.30 -2.22
C LEU A 146 11.23 -8.07 -2.52
N SER A 147 12.04 -8.12 -3.59
CA SER A 147 12.87 -7.00 -4.00
C SER A 147 12.05 -5.77 -4.42
N ASN A 148 10.91 -6.00 -5.09
CA ASN A 148 10.01 -4.93 -5.52
C ASN A 148 9.29 -4.30 -4.32
N VAL A 149 8.78 -5.12 -3.39
CA VAL A 149 8.17 -4.63 -2.14
C VAL A 149 9.16 -3.79 -1.35
N ARG A 150 10.39 -4.29 -1.18
CA ARG A 150 11.45 -3.56 -0.46
C ARG A 150 11.76 -2.23 -1.12
N LYS A 151 11.90 -2.19 -2.45
CA LYS A 151 12.12 -0.94 -3.20
C LYS A 151 10.94 0.01 -3.05
N ASP A 152 9.71 -0.48 -3.13
CA ASP A 152 8.51 0.35 -3.09
C ASP A 152 8.32 1.00 -1.71
N MET A 153 8.54 0.24 -0.63
CA MET A 153 8.40 0.73 0.75
C MET A 153 9.50 1.70 1.17
N LEU A 154 10.74 1.48 0.69
CA LEU A 154 11.89 2.31 1.08
C LEU A 154 12.13 3.49 0.13
N ASN A 155 11.38 3.59 -0.97
CA ASN A 155 11.50 4.71 -1.90
C ASN A 155 10.82 5.95 -1.30
N PRO A 156 11.57 7.03 -1.01
CA PRO A 156 11.00 8.23 -0.42
C PRO A 156 9.96 8.90 -1.32
N GLN A 157 10.01 8.67 -2.64
CA GLN A 157 9.03 9.22 -3.60
C GLN A 157 7.65 8.57 -3.48
N ASN A 158 7.56 7.37 -2.92
CA ASN A 158 6.29 6.66 -2.74
C ASN A 158 5.57 7.06 -1.45
N ILE A 159 6.29 7.68 -0.51
CA ILE A 159 5.74 8.12 0.76
C ILE A 159 4.94 9.40 0.51
N ARG A 160 3.62 9.32 0.70
CA ARG A 160 2.78 10.50 0.61
C ARG A 160 3.08 11.40 1.80
N ASN A 161 3.52 12.62 1.53
CA ASN A 161 3.57 13.68 2.52
C ASN A 161 2.15 13.98 3.00
N VAL A 162 1.78 13.44 4.15
CA VAL A 162 0.52 13.77 4.82
C VAL A 162 0.71 15.14 5.46
N LYS A 163 -0.15 16.09 5.13
CA LYS A 163 -0.15 17.38 5.82
C LYS A 163 -0.47 17.15 7.29
N ASP A 164 0.43 17.58 8.16
CA ASP A 164 0.18 17.58 9.58
C ASP A 164 -0.94 18.58 9.88
N ASN A 165 -2.06 18.08 10.42
CA ASN A 165 -3.21 18.89 10.78
C ASN A 165 -2.99 19.70 12.07
N LEU A 166 -1.85 19.48 12.76
CA LEU A 166 -1.38 20.22 13.93
C LEU A 166 -0.42 21.39 13.59
N ALA A 167 0.21 21.39 12.41
CA ALA A 167 1.07 22.48 11.98
C ALA A 167 0.21 23.65 11.44
N LYS A 168 0.56 24.89 11.82
CA LYS A 168 -0.18 26.12 11.50
C LYS A 168 -0.27 26.38 9.99
#